data_AF-A0AA87K304-F1
#
_entry.id   AF-A0AA87K304-F1
#
_cell.length_a   1.000
_cell.length_b   1.000
_cell.length_c   1.000
_cell.angle_alpha   90.00
_cell.angle_beta   90.00
_cell.angle_gamma   90.00
#
_symmetry.space_group_name_H-M   'P 1'
#
loop_
_entity.id
_entity.type
_entity.pdbx_description
1 polymer ?
#
loop_
_entity_poly.entity_id
_entity_poly.type
_entity_poly.pdbx_seq_one_letter_code
_entity_poly.pdbx_strand_id
1 'polypeptide(L)'
;MIKVEEILSTLSPNQKVNYDKVFQKMASTWQEAGLRPNILMHVCCAPCSTYTLEYLTQYADVTIYFTNSNIHPKAEYQRRAAVTAQFVKEFNQKTGQSVGYLEADYSPQEFFKKTQHLANEPEGGDRCKVCYDYRLDKTAEKAVELGFDYFGSALTISPHKNSQTINAVGIEVQKLYDTQYLPSDFKKNGGYQRSVQMCEEYDIYRQCYCGCVYGANAQGVNLVQVKKEALEFLKTHRDYSHIPFKVLYKN
;
A
#
# COMPACT_ATOMS: atom_id res chain seq x y z
N MET A 1 16.22 -10.90 -9.79
CA MET A 1 15.19 -9.84 -9.89
C MET A 1 15.84 -8.57 -10.40
N ILE A 2 15.08 -7.70 -11.06
CA ILE A 2 15.60 -6.46 -11.65
C ILE A 2 15.84 -5.47 -10.54
N LYS A 3 17.06 -4.93 -10.44
CA LYS A 3 17.37 -3.88 -9.45
C LYS A 3 16.95 -2.53 -10.01
N VAL A 4 16.13 -1.80 -9.28
CA VAL A 4 15.64 -0.50 -9.75
C VAL A 4 16.79 0.50 -9.93
N GLU A 5 17.84 0.43 -9.12
CA GLU A 5 19.03 1.29 -9.24
C GLU A 5 19.74 1.14 -10.59
N GLU A 6 19.78 -0.07 -11.15
CA GLU A 6 20.38 -0.30 -12.47
C GLU A 6 19.62 0.48 -13.54
N ILE A 7 18.28 0.49 -13.49
CA ILE A 7 17.46 1.28 -14.41
C ILE A 7 17.68 2.77 -14.17
N LEU A 8 17.66 3.21 -12.91
CA LEU A 8 17.80 4.63 -12.56
C LEU A 8 19.19 5.19 -12.91
N SER A 9 20.24 4.37 -12.86
CA SER A 9 21.60 4.78 -13.22
C SER A 9 21.75 5.20 -14.69
N THR A 10 20.82 4.78 -15.55
CA THR A 10 20.78 5.17 -16.98
C THR A 10 20.12 6.53 -17.22
N LEU A 11 19.48 7.11 -16.19
CA LEU A 11 18.79 8.39 -16.29
C LEU A 11 19.73 9.56 -15.96
N SER A 12 19.48 10.71 -16.57
CA SER A 12 20.23 11.92 -16.28
C SER A 12 20.04 12.36 -14.80
N PRO A 13 21.09 12.84 -14.09
CA PRO A 13 21.07 13.11 -12.65
C PRO A 13 19.98 14.07 -12.12
N ASN A 14 19.37 14.88 -12.98
CA ASN A 14 18.32 15.84 -12.62
C ASN A 14 16.97 15.58 -13.34
N GLN A 15 16.84 14.44 -14.00
CA GLN A 15 15.62 14.09 -14.70
C GLN A 15 14.57 13.59 -13.71
N LYS A 16 13.37 14.18 -13.74
CA LYS A 16 12.22 13.65 -13.01
C LYS A 16 11.90 12.25 -13.53
N VAL A 17 11.98 11.26 -12.63
CA VAL A 17 11.78 9.86 -12.98
C VAL A 17 10.30 9.59 -13.28
N ASN A 18 10.02 8.99 -14.43
CA ASN A 18 8.70 8.49 -14.74
C ASN A 18 8.58 7.03 -14.26
N TYR A 19 8.15 6.85 -13.01
CA TYR A 19 8.07 5.53 -12.38
C TYR A 19 7.06 4.58 -13.05
N ASP A 20 6.07 5.08 -13.79
CA ASP A 20 5.19 4.24 -14.63
C ASP A 20 5.97 3.60 -15.78
N LYS A 21 6.84 4.37 -16.46
CA LYS A 21 7.72 3.82 -17.50
C LYS A 21 8.76 2.84 -16.95
N VAL A 22 9.28 3.11 -15.75
CA VAL A 22 10.21 2.18 -15.06
C VAL A 22 9.50 0.85 -14.79
N PHE A 23 8.29 0.90 -14.20
CA PHE A 23 7.48 -0.30 -13.98
C PHE A 23 7.18 -1.05 -15.27
N GLN A 24 6.73 -0.35 -16.32
CA GLN A 24 6.42 -0.97 -17.63
C GLN A 24 7.64 -1.67 -18.23
N LYS A 25 8.85 -1.09 -18.08
CA LYS A 25 10.08 -1.75 -18.53
C LYS A 25 10.36 -3.02 -17.75
N MET A 26 10.20 -2.99 -16.43
CA MET A 26 10.35 -4.18 -15.57
C MET A 26 9.34 -5.27 -15.94
N ALA A 27 8.07 -4.89 -16.13
CA ALA A 27 6.99 -5.78 -16.52
C ALA A 27 7.24 -6.44 -17.88
N SER A 28 7.66 -5.68 -18.90
CA SER A 28 8.04 -6.22 -20.22
C SER A 28 9.14 -7.26 -20.09
N THR A 29 10.19 -6.97 -19.32
CA THR A 29 11.31 -7.89 -19.11
C THR A 29 10.88 -9.17 -18.39
N TRP A 30 9.96 -9.09 -17.42
CA TRP A 30 9.41 -10.30 -16.79
C TRP A 30 8.60 -11.14 -17.78
N GLN A 31 7.76 -10.51 -18.60
CA GLN A 31 6.97 -11.20 -19.62
C GLN A 31 7.83 -11.86 -20.69
N GLU A 32 8.84 -11.16 -21.21
CA GLU A 32 9.82 -11.70 -22.18
C GLU A 32 10.56 -12.92 -21.62
N ALA A 33 10.84 -12.93 -20.31
CA ALA A 33 11.49 -14.03 -19.62
C ALA A 33 10.52 -15.14 -19.16
N GLY A 34 9.21 -14.98 -19.35
CA GLY A 34 8.20 -15.92 -18.85
C GLY A 34 8.14 -15.99 -17.31
N LEU A 35 8.55 -14.93 -16.62
CA LEU A 35 8.62 -14.86 -15.15
C LEU A 35 7.42 -14.10 -14.58
N ARG A 36 6.93 -14.56 -13.42
CA ARG A 36 5.98 -13.83 -12.56
C ARG A 36 6.61 -13.65 -11.19
N PRO A 37 7.05 -12.43 -10.83
CA PRO A 37 7.65 -12.22 -9.51
C PRO A 37 6.59 -12.24 -8.42
N ASN A 38 6.99 -12.60 -7.20
CA ASN A 38 6.13 -12.48 -6.02
C ASN A 38 6.30 -11.09 -5.40
N ILE A 39 5.22 -10.31 -5.29
CA ILE A 39 5.25 -8.93 -4.82
C ILE A 39 4.43 -8.77 -3.54
N LEU A 40 5.07 -8.25 -2.49
CA LEU A 40 4.38 -7.82 -1.26
C LEU A 40 4.00 -6.34 -1.37
N MET A 41 2.71 -6.05 -1.53
CA MET A 41 2.19 -4.70 -1.70
C MET A 41 1.63 -4.15 -0.40
N HIS A 42 2.28 -3.10 0.11
CA HIS A 42 1.79 -2.32 1.22
C HIS A 42 0.51 -1.54 0.88
N VAL A 43 -0.53 -1.74 1.69
CA VAL A 43 -1.84 -1.10 1.60
C VAL A 43 -2.30 -0.62 2.98
N CYS A 44 -3.07 0.47 3.05
CA CYS A 44 -3.70 0.94 4.29
C CYS A 44 -5.22 1.16 4.22
N CYS A 45 -5.82 0.86 3.07
CA CYS A 45 -7.25 0.93 2.82
C CYS A 45 -7.57 0.30 1.46
N ALA A 46 -8.76 -0.28 1.33
CA ALA A 46 -9.19 -0.95 0.11
C ALA A 46 -9.15 -0.07 -1.16
N PRO A 47 -9.49 1.24 -1.13
CA PRO A 47 -9.35 2.10 -2.31
C PRO A 47 -7.93 2.17 -2.86
N CYS A 48 -6.90 1.99 -2.02
CA CYS A 48 -5.52 1.97 -2.50
C CYS A 48 -5.21 0.69 -3.28
N SER A 49 -5.81 -0.44 -2.90
CA SER A 49 -5.57 -1.73 -3.57
C SER A 49 -6.38 -1.93 -4.84
N THR A 50 -7.42 -1.14 -5.14
CA THR A 50 -8.35 -1.43 -6.26
C THR A 50 -7.66 -1.55 -7.61
N TYR A 51 -7.41 -0.42 -8.28
CA TYR A 51 -6.72 -0.41 -9.58
C TYR A 51 -5.32 -1.03 -9.48
N THR A 52 -4.66 -0.87 -8.33
CA THR A 52 -3.34 -1.45 -8.08
C THR A 52 -3.34 -2.96 -8.28
N LEU A 53 -4.34 -3.69 -7.76
CA LEU A 53 -4.46 -5.13 -7.98
C LEU A 53 -4.85 -5.46 -9.42
N GLU A 54 -5.86 -4.77 -9.97
CA GLU A 54 -6.29 -4.94 -11.38
C GLU A 54 -5.11 -4.82 -12.36
N TYR A 55 -4.19 -3.88 -12.08
CA TYR A 55 -3.02 -3.65 -12.89
C TYR A 55 -1.88 -4.64 -12.63
N LEU A 56 -1.49 -4.84 -11.36
CA LEU A 56 -0.31 -5.66 -11.03
C LEU A 56 -0.50 -7.15 -11.30
N THR A 57 -1.71 -7.70 -11.11
CA THR A 57 -1.93 -9.15 -11.27
C THR A 57 -1.77 -9.63 -12.70
N GLN A 58 -1.78 -8.71 -13.68
CA GLN A 58 -1.46 -9.00 -15.08
C GLN A 58 0.01 -9.45 -15.26
N TYR A 59 0.91 -9.02 -14.38
CA TYR A 59 2.36 -9.19 -14.54
C TYR A 59 3.02 -10.00 -13.42
N ALA A 60 2.40 -10.06 -12.25
CA ALA A 60 3.02 -10.59 -11.04
C ALA A 60 2.02 -11.30 -10.12
N ASP A 61 2.55 -12.13 -9.23
CA ASP A 61 1.79 -12.76 -8.17
C ASP A 61 1.84 -11.86 -6.93
N VAL A 62 0.68 -11.41 -6.47
CA VAL A 62 0.57 -10.30 -5.52
C VAL A 62 0.03 -10.77 -4.18
N THR A 63 0.67 -10.33 -3.10
CA THR A 63 0.12 -10.41 -1.74
C THR A 63 -0.03 -9.00 -1.19
N ILE A 64 -1.21 -8.67 -0.65
CA ILE A 64 -1.43 -7.43 0.07
C ILE A 64 -0.89 -7.57 1.50
N TYR A 65 -0.09 -6.61 1.94
CA TYR A 65 0.23 -6.40 3.34
C TYR A 65 -0.49 -5.15 3.85
N PHE A 66 -1.57 -5.37 4.60
CA PHE A 66 -2.30 -4.32 5.27
C PHE A 66 -1.51 -3.88 6.50
N THR A 67 -0.84 -2.73 6.40
CA THR A 67 -0.07 -2.16 7.51
C THR A 67 -0.18 -0.64 7.53
N ASN A 68 -0.64 -0.10 8.65
CA ASN A 68 -0.58 1.32 8.95
C ASN A 68 -0.99 1.56 10.41
N SER A 69 -0.05 1.39 11.35
CA SER A 69 -0.33 1.61 12.77
C SER A 69 -0.65 3.07 13.13
N ASN A 70 -0.50 4.00 12.18
CA ASN A 70 -0.86 5.41 12.33
C ASN A 70 -2.36 5.67 12.08
N ILE A 71 -3.18 4.66 11.75
CA ILE A 71 -4.64 4.86 11.64
C ILE A 71 -5.24 4.99 13.04
N HIS A 72 -5.95 6.10 13.29
CA HIS A 72 -6.63 6.39 14.54
C HIS A 72 -8.05 6.85 14.27
N PRO A 73 -9.06 6.31 14.96
CA PRO A 73 -8.97 5.40 16.10
C PRO A 73 -8.67 3.94 15.71
N LYS A 74 -8.33 3.08 16.69
CA LYS A 74 -8.12 1.63 16.45
C LYS A 74 -9.29 0.96 15.72
N ALA A 75 -10.53 1.36 16.03
CA ALA A 75 -11.71 0.84 15.33
C ALA A 75 -11.67 1.15 13.83
N GLU A 76 -11.12 2.30 13.43
CA GLU A 76 -10.95 2.64 12.02
C GLU A 76 -9.88 1.79 11.34
N TYR A 77 -8.78 1.48 12.04
CA TYR A 77 -7.78 0.52 11.54
C TYR A 77 -8.45 -0.81 11.22
N GLN A 78 -9.20 -1.34 12.19
CA GLN A 78 -9.90 -2.62 12.06
C GLN A 78 -10.93 -2.59 10.93
N ARG A 79 -11.71 -1.51 10.81
CA ARG A 79 -12.66 -1.34 9.69
C ARG A 79 -11.94 -1.34 8.34
N ARG A 80 -10.85 -0.58 8.18
CA ARG A 80 -10.12 -0.52 6.92
C ARG A 80 -9.47 -1.86 6.57
N ALA A 81 -8.97 -2.60 7.57
CA ALA A 81 -8.43 -3.94 7.38
C ALA A 81 -9.51 -4.90 6.88
N ALA A 82 -10.64 -4.95 7.59
CA ALA A 82 -11.84 -5.71 7.23
C ALA A 82 -12.31 -5.46 5.79
N VAL A 83 -12.49 -4.19 5.42
CA VAL A 83 -12.92 -3.78 4.07
C VAL A 83 -11.88 -4.19 3.02
N THR A 84 -10.58 -4.11 3.34
CA THR A 84 -9.51 -4.53 2.42
C THR A 84 -9.50 -6.05 2.22
N ALA A 85 -9.61 -6.83 3.30
CA ALA A 85 -9.71 -8.28 3.22
C ALA A 85 -10.92 -8.74 2.39
N GLN A 86 -12.10 -8.13 2.65
CA GLN A 86 -13.31 -8.41 1.88
C GLN A 86 -13.13 -8.07 0.39
N PHE A 87 -12.56 -6.90 0.09
CA PHE A 87 -12.27 -6.52 -1.30
C PHE A 87 -11.35 -7.53 -1.99
N VAL A 88 -10.25 -7.95 -1.36
CA VAL A 88 -9.32 -8.93 -1.96
C VAL A 88 -10.04 -10.25 -2.26
N LYS A 89 -10.89 -10.73 -1.34
CA LYS A 89 -11.70 -11.93 -1.55
C LYS A 89 -12.64 -11.79 -2.76
N GLU A 90 -13.41 -10.71 -2.81
CA GLU A 90 -14.34 -10.47 -3.92
C GLU A 90 -13.63 -10.27 -5.25
N PHE A 91 -12.50 -9.56 -5.24
CA PHE A 91 -11.66 -9.36 -6.41
C PHE A 91 -11.19 -10.71 -6.96
N ASN A 92 -10.66 -11.60 -6.11
CA ASN A 92 -10.25 -12.95 -6.50
C ASN A 92 -11.42 -13.76 -7.07
N GLN A 93 -12.59 -13.71 -6.42
CA GLN A 93 -13.80 -14.42 -6.88
C GLN A 93 -14.28 -13.93 -8.25
N LYS A 94 -14.32 -12.62 -8.47
CA LYS A 94 -14.81 -12.03 -9.73
C LYS A 94 -13.81 -12.19 -10.88
N THR A 95 -12.51 -12.17 -10.60
CA THR A 95 -11.45 -12.15 -11.64
C THR A 95 -10.76 -13.48 -11.87
N GLY A 96 -10.93 -14.46 -10.96
CA GLY A 96 -10.19 -15.73 -10.98
C GLY A 96 -8.75 -15.60 -10.49
N GLN A 97 -8.34 -14.45 -9.97
CA GLN A 97 -7.01 -14.21 -9.41
C GLN A 97 -6.84 -14.89 -8.04
N SER A 98 -5.59 -15.02 -7.59
CA SER A 98 -5.22 -15.60 -6.28
C SER A 98 -4.37 -14.64 -5.46
N VAL A 99 -4.84 -13.42 -5.26
CA VAL A 99 -4.16 -12.40 -4.45
C VAL A 99 -4.16 -12.82 -2.97
N GLY A 100 -2.99 -12.84 -2.35
CA GLY A 100 -2.83 -13.08 -0.92
C GLY A 100 -3.18 -11.84 -0.07
N TYR A 101 -3.46 -12.03 1.22
CA TYR A 101 -3.67 -10.95 2.17
C TYR A 101 -3.01 -11.28 3.52
N LEU A 102 -2.32 -10.30 4.06
CA LEU A 102 -1.64 -10.31 5.35
C LEU A 102 -1.99 -9.03 6.10
N GLU A 103 -2.26 -9.13 7.39
CA GLU A 103 -2.50 -7.98 8.25
C GLU A 103 -1.37 -7.86 9.28
N ALA A 104 -0.86 -6.65 9.46
CA ALA A 104 0.12 -6.35 10.49
C ALA A 104 -0.52 -6.13 11.86
N ASP A 105 0.27 -6.30 12.92
CA ASP A 105 -0.14 -5.87 14.26
C ASP A 105 -0.32 -4.35 14.33
N TYR A 106 -1.36 -3.94 15.07
CA TYR A 106 -1.64 -2.54 15.33
C TYR A 106 -0.80 -2.01 16.50
N SER A 107 0.39 -1.48 16.19
CA SER A 107 1.36 -0.93 17.15
C SER A 107 1.55 0.60 17.03
N PRO A 108 0.56 1.44 17.42
CA PRO A 108 0.64 2.89 17.23
C PRO A 108 1.77 3.57 18.02
N GLN A 109 2.19 2.97 19.15
CA GLN A 109 3.22 3.55 20.03
C GLN A 109 4.58 3.69 19.33
N GLU A 110 4.96 2.72 18.48
CA GLU A 110 6.20 2.76 17.70
C GLU A 110 6.20 3.94 16.74
N PHE A 111 5.07 4.17 16.07
CA PHE A 111 4.91 5.29 15.16
C PHE A 111 4.98 6.64 15.88
N PHE A 112 4.31 6.79 17.03
CA PHE A 112 4.34 8.05 17.80
C PHE A 112 5.75 8.40 18.27
N LYS A 113 6.54 7.42 18.74
CA LYS A 113 7.94 7.63 19.13
C LYS A 113 8.75 8.26 17.99
N LYS A 114 8.52 7.84 16.74
CA LYS A 114 9.20 8.34 15.54
C LYS A 114 8.69 9.70 15.05
N THR A 115 7.47 10.14 15.42
CA THR A 115 6.83 11.32 14.81
C THR A 115 6.47 12.45 15.76
N GLN A 116 6.53 12.24 17.07
CA GLN A 116 6.17 13.25 18.08
C GLN A 116 6.92 14.58 17.94
N HIS A 117 8.20 14.53 17.56
CA HIS A 117 9.03 15.72 17.34
C HIS A 117 8.68 16.48 16.04
N LEU A 118 7.81 15.90 15.20
CA LEU A 118 7.30 16.45 13.95
C LEU A 118 5.78 16.75 14.03
N ALA A 119 5.24 16.92 15.24
CA ALA A 119 3.81 17.14 15.46
C ALA A 119 3.27 18.38 14.74
N ASN A 120 4.11 19.43 14.59
CA ASN A 120 3.74 20.70 13.97
C ASN A 120 3.97 20.74 12.45
N GLU A 121 4.56 19.70 11.85
CA GLU A 121 4.76 19.63 10.41
C GLU A 121 3.42 19.64 9.66
N PRO A 122 3.32 20.29 8.49
CA PRO A 122 2.11 20.24 7.68
C PRO A 122 1.87 18.84 7.08
N GLU A 123 0.64 18.54 6.68
CA GLU A 123 0.34 17.35 5.87
C GLU A 123 1.14 17.42 4.55
N GLY A 124 1.80 16.33 4.20
CA GLY A 124 2.73 16.28 3.05
C GLY A 124 4.16 16.74 3.37
N GLY A 125 4.41 17.29 4.56
CA GLY A 125 5.74 17.67 5.05
C GLY A 125 6.57 16.48 5.57
N ASP A 126 7.59 16.77 6.38
CA ASP A 126 8.59 15.77 6.78
C ASP A 126 8.00 14.63 7.63
N ARG A 127 6.97 14.92 8.43
CA ARG A 127 6.21 13.87 9.14
C ARG A 127 5.64 12.80 8.19
N CYS A 128 5.17 13.20 7.00
CA CYS A 128 4.65 12.25 6.03
C CYS A 128 5.77 11.38 5.44
N LYS A 129 6.98 11.92 5.26
CA LYS A 129 8.15 11.13 4.82
C LYS A 129 8.49 10.04 5.84
N VAL A 130 8.57 10.39 7.13
CA VAL A 130 8.79 9.41 8.22
C VAL A 130 7.67 8.36 8.28
N CYS A 131 6.42 8.76 7.97
CA CYS A 131 5.30 7.82 7.88
C CYS A 131 5.45 6.84 6.70
N TYR A 132 5.93 7.29 5.54
CA TYR A 132 6.20 6.40 4.40
C TYR A 132 7.35 5.45 4.71
N ASP A 133 8.44 5.97 5.28
CA ASP A 133 9.62 5.22 5.70
C ASP A 133 9.23 4.09 6.65
N TYR A 134 8.58 4.42 7.76
CA TYR A 134 8.10 3.42 8.74
C TYR A 134 7.23 2.32 8.12
N ARG A 135 6.35 2.67 7.17
CA ARG A 135 5.45 1.70 6.53
C ARG A 135 6.18 0.83 5.52
N LEU A 136 7.11 1.40 4.76
CA LEU A 136 7.91 0.69 3.77
C LEU A 136 8.96 -0.19 4.42
N ASP A 137 9.58 0.26 5.51
CA ASP A 137 10.51 -0.49 6.34
C ASP A 137 9.88 -1.79 6.87
N LYS A 138 8.70 -1.69 7.52
CA LYS A 138 7.94 -2.88 7.94
C LYS A 138 7.55 -3.81 6.80
N THR A 139 7.29 -3.25 5.62
CA THR A 139 6.92 -4.05 4.44
C THR A 139 8.13 -4.77 3.86
N ALA A 140 9.29 -4.11 3.82
CA ALA A 140 10.55 -4.71 3.38
C ALA A 140 10.99 -5.82 4.34
N GLU A 141 10.93 -5.59 5.65
CA GLU A 141 11.20 -6.60 6.67
C GLU A 141 10.32 -7.84 6.48
N LYS A 142 9.00 -7.64 6.31
CA LYS A 142 8.06 -8.76 6.08
C LYS A 142 8.29 -9.44 4.73
N ALA A 143 8.70 -8.69 3.70
CA ALA A 143 9.03 -9.24 2.38
C ALA A 143 10.24 -10.18 2.45
N VAL A 144 11.30 -9.80 3.18
CA VAL A 144 12.46 -10.67 3.41
C VAL A 144 12.06 -11.92 4.20
N GLU A 145 11.32 -11.74 5.31
CA GLU A 145 10.86 -12.86 6.16
C GLU A 145 10.12 -13.94 5.37
N LEU A 146 9.30 -13.54 4.40
CA LEU A 146 8.45 -14.43 3.62
C LEU A 146 9.00 -14.74 2.21
N GLY A 147 10.19 -14.25 1.86
CA GLY A 147 10.87 -14.55 0.60
C GLY A 147 10.26 -13.90 -0.66
N PHE A 148 9.68 -12.70 -0.54
CA PHE A 148 9.15 -11.94 -1.66
C PHE A 148 10.26 -11.31 -2.53
N ASP A 149 10.07 -11.36 -3.85
CA ASP A 149 10.98 -10.78 -4.83
C ASP A 149 11.03 -9.26 -4.74
N TYR A 150 9.86 -8.65 -4.55
CA TYR A 150 9.71 -7.22 -4.38
C TYR A 150 8.78 -6.85 -3.24
N PHE A 151 9.02 -5.67 -2.66
CA PHE A 151 8.03 -4.94 -1.88
C PHE A 151 7.67 -3.63 -2.57
N GLY A 152 6.45 -3.15 -2.41
CA GLY A 152 6.00 -1.90 -3.00
C GLY A 152 4.90 -1.26 -2.19
N SER A 153 4.43 -0.07 -2.59
CA SER A 153 3.32 0.60 -1.92
C SER A 153 2.24 1.07 -2.88
N ALA A 154 1.00 0.72 -2.56
CA ALA A 154 -0.18 1.21 -3.25
C ALA A 154 -0.45 2.70 -2.97
N LEU A 155 0.28 3.36 -2.08
CA LEU A 155 0.11 4.80 -1.80
C LEU A 155 0.27 5.68 -3.04
N THR A 156 0.98 5.21 -4.05
CA THR A 156 1.23 5.96 -5.29
C THR A 156 -0.03 6.14 -6.15
N ILE A 157 -1.15 5.49 -5.82
CA ILE A 157 -2.48 5.71 -6.44
C ILE A 157 -3.17 7.00 -5.98
N SER A 158 -2.84 7.52 -4.79
CA SER A 158 -3.57 8.64 -4.20
C SER A 158 -3.15 9.97 -4.84
N PRO A 159 -4.09 10.83 -5.27
CA PRO A 159 -3.79 12.14 -5.83
C PRO A 159 -3.17 13.10 -4.80
N HIS A 160 -3.36 12.81 -3.51
CA HIS A 160 -2.85 13.61 -2.40
C HIS A 160 -1.46 13.15 -1.92
N LYS A 161 -0.86 12.15 -2.57
CA LYS A 161 0.43 11.59 -2.16
C LYS A 161 1.43 11.70 -3.30
N ASN A 162 2.60 12.25 -2.97
CA ASN A 162 3.67 12.48 -3.93
C ASN A 162 4.37 11.15 -4.26
N SER A 163 4.16 10.63 -5.47
CA SER A 163 4.78 9.39 -5.94
C SER A 163 6.31 9.49 -5.99
N GLN A 164 6.88 10.67 -6.28
CA GLN A 164 8.34 10.83 -6.29
C GLN A 164 8.92 10.62 -4.89
N THR A 165 8.30 11.23 -3.87
CA THR A 165 8.72 11.06 -2.48
C THR A 165 8.58 9.61 -2.02
N ILE A 166 7.44 8.96 -2.31
CA ILE A 166 7.21 7.57 -1.89
C ILE A 166 8.24 6.62 -2.52
N ASN A 167 8.50 6.75 -3.83
CA ASN A 167 9.47 5.90 -4.50
C ASN A 167 10.90 6.17 -4.01
N ALA A 168 11.29 7.42 -3.80
CA ALA A 168 12.59 7.75 -3.24
C ALA A 168 12.78 7.11 -1.85
N VAL A 169 11.78 7.19 -0.97
CA VAL A 169 11.83 6.53 0.34
C VAL A 169 11.93 5.02 0.20
N GLY A 170 11.16 4.38 -0.68
CA GLY A 170 11.22 2.93 -0.90
C GLY A 170 12.58 2.45 -1.41
N ILE A 171 13.20 3.21 -2.31
CA ILE A 171 14.55 2.95 -2.83
C ILE A 171 15.60 3.11 -1.73
N GLU A 172 15.45 4.07 -0.81
CA GLU A 172 16.37 4.18 0.33
C GLU A 172 16.18 3.02 1.32
N VAL A 173 14.93 2.63 1.62
CA VAL A 173 14.61 1.49 2.49
C VAL A 173 15.22 0.20 1.94
N GLN A 174 15.12 -0.05 0.63
CA GLN A 174 15.60 -1.32 0.04
C GLN A 174 17.09 -1.57 0.29
N LYS A 175 17.90 -0.51 0.47
CA LYS A 175 19.35 -0.65 0.73
C LYS A 175 19.67 -1.40 2.02
N LEU A 176 18.70 -1.51 2.92
CA LEU A 176 18.82 -2.18 4.21
C LEU A 176 18.36 -3.64 4.18
N TYR A 177 17.77 -4.12 3.08
CA TYR A 177 17.09 -5.41 3.02
C TYR A 177 17.45 -6.21 1.77
N ASP A 178 17.45 -7.54 1.87
CA ASP A 178 17.64 -8.44 0.73
C ASP A 178 16.33 -8.70 -0.03
N THR A 179 15.70 -7.61 -0.49
CA THR A 179 14.51 -7.62 -1.35
C THR A 179 14.49 -6.35 -2.19
N GLN A 180 13.83 -6.36 -3.34
CA GLN A 180 13.85 -5.22 -4.27
C GLN A 180 12.62 -4.32 -4.07
N TYR A 181 12.77 -3.01 -4.22
CA TYR A 181 11.64 -2.10 -4.21
C TYR A 181 10.97 -2.07 -5.59
N LEU A 182 9.63 -2.08 -5.61
CA LEU A 182 8.83 -1.93 -6.81
C LEU A 182 8.50 -0.45 -7.08
N PRO A 183 9.22 0.22 -8.00
CA PRO A 183 8.87 1.57 -8.42
C PRO A 183 7.50 1.60 -9.09
N SER A 184 6.64 2.55 -8.70
CA SER A 184 5.31 2.69 -9.31
C SER A 184 4.74 4.10 -9.26
N ASP A 185 3.85 4.43 -10.19
CA ASP A 185 2.96 5.60 -10.09
C ASP A 185 1.56 5.22 -10.57
N PHE A 186 0.79 4.53 -9.71
CA PHE A 186 -0.52 3.99 -10.09
C PHE A 186 -1.56 5.07 -10.42
N LYS A 187 -1.28 6.37 -10.24
CA LYS A 187 -2.13 7.46 -10.76
C LYS A 187 -2.13 7.55 -12.28
N LYS A 188 -1.05 7.09 -12.93
CA LYS A 188 -0.89 7.19 -14.38
C LYS A 188 -1.90 6.33 -15.11
N ASN A 189 -2.08 6.60 -16.41
CA ASN A 189 -2.98 5.84 -17.29
C ASN A 189 -4.43 5.77 -16.78
N GLY A 190 -4.90 6.82 -16.09
CA GLY A 190 -6.25 6.89 -15.54
C GLY A 190 -6.47 6.08 -14.27
N GLY A 191 -5.42 5.53 -13.65
CA GLY A 191 -5.55 4.59 -12.54
C GLY A 191 -6.32 5.12 -11.32
N TYR A 192 -6.17 6.40 -10.96
CA TYR A 192 -6.96 6.98 -9.88
C TYR A 192 -8.47 7.02 -10.21
N GLN A 193 -8.83 7.38 -11.43
CA GLN A 193 -10.22 7.38 -11.88
C GLN A 193 -10.79 5.96 -11.86
N ARG A 194 -10.01 4.97 -12.34
CA ARG A 194 -10.40 3.57 -12.27
C ARG A 194 -10.56 3.08 -10.83
N SER A 195 -9.70 3.51 -9.92
CA SER A 195 -9.81 3.22 -8.48
C SER A 195 -11.13 3.75 -7.89
N VAL A 196 -11.60 4.93 -8.32
CA VAL A 196 -12.91 5.48 -7.91
C VAL A 196 -14.05 4.61 -8.42
N GLN A 197 -14.06 4.26 -9.71
CA GLN A 197 -15.08 3.38 -10.30
C GLN A 197 -15.15 2.03 -9.60
N MET A 198 -14.00 1.40 -9.34
CA MET A 198 -13.95 0.13 -8.62
C MET A 198 -14.46 0.26 -7.18
N CYS A 199 -14.34 1.41 -6.53
CA CYS A 199 -14.95 1.59 -5.22
C CYS A 199 -16.48 1.57 -5.28
N GLU A 200 -17.08 2.05 -6.36
CA GLU A 200 -18.53 1.97 -6.58
C GLU A 200 -18.94 0.53 -6.95
N GLU A 201 -18.18 -0.14 -7.83
CA GLU A 201 -18.45 -1.52 -8.28
C GLU A 201 -18.39 -2.58 -7.17
N TYR A 202 -17.57 -2.34 -6.14
CA TYR A 202 -17.33 -3.24 -5.01
C TYR A 202 -17.89 -2.69 -3.69
N ASP A 203 -18.67 -1.61 -3.72
CA ASP A 203 -19.24 -0.95 -2.53
C ASP A 203 -18.20 -0.71 -1.41
N ILE A 204 -17.05 -0.16 -1.80
CA ILE A 204 -15.90 0.01 -0.90
C ILE A 204 -16.07 1.26 -0.05
N TYR A 205 -15.97 1.09 1.26
CA TYR A 205 -15.85 2.21 2.20
C TYR A 205 -14.66 3.11 1.83
N ARG A 206 -14.95 4.40 1.59
CA ARG A 206 -13.96 5.45 1.32
C ARG A 206 -13.82 6.37 2.53
N GLN A 207 -12.66 6.33 3.15
CA GLN A 207 -12.27 7.23 4.24
C GLN A 207 -12.10 8.69 3.81
N CYS A 208 -12.40 9.62 4.72
CA CYS A 208 -12.28 11.07 4.50
C CYS A 208 -10.91 11.66 4.87
N TYR A 209 -9.98 10.86 5.40
CA TYR A 209 -8.67 11.31 5.87
C TYR A 209 -7.64 10.18 5.83
N CYS A 210 -6.35 10.54 5.91
CA CYS A 210 -5.25 9.59 5.73
C CYS A 210 -5.14 8.53 6.84
N GLY A 211 -5.77 8.75 8.00
CA GLY A 211 -5.77 7.86 9.16
C GLY A 211 -5.05 8.45 10.37
N CYS A 212 -4.09 9.37 10.18
CA CYS A 212 -3.30 9.89 11.29
C CYS A 212 -4.04 10.97 12.08
N VAL A 213 -3.75 11.06 13.38
CA VAL A 213 -4.34 12.10 14.26
C VAL A 213 -3.98 13.50 13.80
N TYR A 214 -2.78 13.70 13.27
CA TYR A 214 -2.33 15.01 12.78
C TYR A 214 -3.13 15.48 11.56
N GLY A 215 -3.34 14.57 10.60
CA GLY A 215 -4.13 14.83 9.40
C GLY A 215 -5.62 15.00 9.75
N ALA A 216 -6.14 14.21 10.68
CA ALA A 216 -7.49 14.37 11.21
C ALA A 216 -7.69 15.76 11.83
N ASN A 217 -6.77 16.20 12.70
CA ASN A 217 -6.84 17.51 13.35
C ASN A 217 -6.76 18.65 12.33
N ALA A 218 -5.82 18.58 11.38
CA ALA A 218 -5.65 19.60 10.34
C ALA A 218 -6.88 19.72 9.43
N GLN A 219 -7.66 18.64 9.28
CA GLN A 219 -8.85 18.58 8.42
C GLN A 219 -10.17 18.75 9.21
N GLY A 220 -10.12 18.95 10.52
CA GLY A 220 -11.32 19.07 11.36
C GLY A 220 -12.14 17.78 11.47
N VAL A 221 -11.51 16.61 11.32
CA VAL A 221 -12.19 15.31 11.34
C VAL A 221 -12.66 14.98 12.76
N ASN A 222 -13.95 14.68 12.89
CA ASN A 222 -14.52 14.22 14.16
C ASN A 222 -14.17 12.74 14.43
N LEU A 223 -13.04 12.50 15.09
CA LEU A 223 -12.58 11.14 15.42
C LEU A 223 -13.53 10.36 16.34
N VAL A 224 -14.37 11.04 17.13
CA VAL A 224 -15.42 10.38 17.95
C VAL A 224 -16.48 9.78 17.05
N GLN A 225 -16.93 10.53 16.04
CA GLN A 225 -17.90 10.04 15.06
C GLN A 225 -17.30 8.91 14.20
N VAL A 226 -16.05 9.06 13.72
CA VAL A 226 -15.35 8.00 12.98
C VAL A 226 -15.27 6.71 13.82
N LYS A 227 -14.97 6.82 15.12
CA LYS A 227 -14.97 5.66 16.04
C LYS A 227 -16.33 5.00 16.10
N LYS A 228 -17.40 5.78 16.26
CA LYS A 228 -18.78 5.28 16.39
C LYS A 228 -19.19 4.51 15.13
N GLU A 229 -18.98 5.09 13.94
CA GLU A 229 -19.29 4.47 12.66
C GLU A 229 -18.48 3.20 12.42
N ALA A 230 -17.18 3.23 12.72
CA ALA A 230 -16.31 2.07 12.58
C ALA A 230 -16.73 0.93 13.51
N LEU A 231 -17.10 1.23 14.75
CA LEU A 231 -17.63 0.22 15.68
C LEU A 231 -18.95 -0.36 15.22
N GLU A 232 -19.85 0.46 14.65
CA GLU A 232 -21.12 -0.02 14.12
C GLU A 232 -20.91 -0.96 12.92
N PHE A 233 -20.04 -0.58 11.98
CA PHE A 233 -19.65 -1.43 10.86
C PHE A 233 -19.08 -2.78 11.33
N LEU A 234 -18.21 -2.75 12.34
CA LEU A 234 -17.56 -3.96 12.85
C LEU A 234 -18.52 -4.91 13.61
N LYS A 235 -19.70 -4.46 14.05
CA LYS A 235 -20.69 -5.37 14.65
C LYS A 235 -21.29 -6.32 13.60
N THR A 236 -21.45 -5.85 12.37
CA THR A 236 -22.11 -6.58 11.28
C THR A 236 -21.13 -7.36 10.40
N HIS A 237 -19.83 -7.04 10.44
CA HIS A 237 -18.81 -7.54 9.52
C HIS A 237 -17.62 -8.22 10.23
N ARG A 238 -17.85 -8.88 11.37
CA ARG A 238 -16.79 -9.13 12.36
C ARG A 238 -15.89 -10.35 12.12
N ASP A 239 -16.23 -11.25 11.22
CA ASP A 239 -15.45 -12.47 11.04
C ASP A 239 -14.97 -12.65 9.61
N TYR A 240 -13.70 -12.34 9.40
CA TYR A 240 -12.95 -12.66 8.17
C TYR A 240 -11.88 -13.72 8.42
N SER A 241 -11.82 -14.29 9.63
CA SER A 241 -10.84 -15.33 9.99
C SER A 241 -11.05 -16.62 9.19
N HIS A 242 -12.27 -16.83 8.70
CA HIS A 242 -12.63 -17.93 7.83
C HIS A 242 -12.23 -17.71 6.35
N ILE A 243 -11.77 -16.52 5.94
CA ILE A 243 -11.35 -16.29 4.56
C ILE A 243 -9.96 -16.91 4.37
N PRO A 244 -9.83 -17.97 3.54
CA PRO A 244 -8.53 -18.58 3.31
C PRO A 244 -7.74 -17.69 2.35
N PHE A 245 -6.71 -17.02 2.86
CA PHE A 245 -5.67 -16.42 2.01
C PHE A 245 -4.48 -17.37 1.97
N LYS A 246 -4.03 -17.71 0.76
CA LYS A 246 -2.76 -18.40 0.57
C LYS A 246 -1.67 -17.34 0.46
N VAL A 247 -0.71 -17.38 1.37
CA VAL A 247 0.58 -16.74 1.13
C VAL A 247 1.29 -17.61 0.11
N LEU A 248 1.60 -17.04 -1.05
CA LEU A 248 2.35 -17.74 -2.09
C LEU A 248 3.82 -17.78 -1.66
N TYR A 249 4.19 -18.85 -0.96
CA TYR A 249 5.59 -19.09 -0.62
C TYR A 249 6.35 -19.56 -1.86
N LYS A 250 7.61 -19.13 -1.99
CA LYS A 250 8.54 -19.87 -2.85
C LYS A 250 8.88 -21.19 -2.16
N ASN A 251 8.61 -22.30 -2.84
CA ASN A 251 9.19 -23.60 -2.48
C ASN A 251 10.69 -23.59 -2.73
#